data_AF-A0A2P5D6Y0-F1
#
_entry.id   AF-A0A2P5D6Y0-F1
#
_cell.length_a   1.000
_cell.length_b   1.000
_cell.length_c   1.000
_cell.angle_alpha   90.00
_cell.angle_beta   90.00
_cell.angle_gamma   90.00
#
_symmetry.space_group_name_H-M   'P 1'
#
loop_
_entity.id
_entity.type
_entity.pdbx_description
1 polymer ?
#
loop_
_entity_poly.entity_id
_entity_poly.type
_entity_poly.pdbx_seq_one_letter_code
_entity_poly.pdbx_strand_id
1 'polypeptide(L)'
;MASHLPNFFSFPYCIIIIIIFTTDQNTTAKASCAPKTCSPTGLTVRFPFRLSDDRDLIQRSRARCGYPGFELSCRNNYGDAILSLPSGDFAVKTIIYEAQTLTIDDPGQCLPKRFLESNFSVSGTPFRARNLGSFTFLNCSSAPKKSR
;
A
#
# COMPACT_ATOMS: atom_id res chain seq x y z
N MET A 1 50.23 64.43 3.55
CA MET A 1 50.24 63.30 4.49
C MET A 1 49.25 63.61 5.59
N ALA A 2 48.23 62.77 5.75
CA ALA A 2 47.34 62.57 6.91
C ALA A 2 45.93 62.22 6.41
N SER A 3 45.78 60.93 6.14
CA SER A 3 44.53 60.18 5.96
C SER A 3 43.97 59.78 7.32
N HIS A 4 42.65 59.91 7.56
CA HIS A 4 41.87 59.03 8.45
C HIS A 4 40.34 59.26 8.27
N LEU A 5 39.73 58.43 7.38
CA LEU A 5 38.63 57.46 7.58
C LEU A 5 37.36 57.80 8.44
N PRO A 6 36.23 57.08 8.23
CA PRO A 6 34.96 57.65 7.78
C PRO A 6 33.82 57.42 8.79
N ASN A 7 32.62 57.96 8.50
CA ASN A 7 31.32 57.28 8.60
C ASN A 7 30.19 58.31 8.46
N PHE A 8 29.17 58.00 7.66
CA PHE A 8 27.79 57.83 8.13
C PHE A 8 26.88 57.50 6.93
N PHE A 9 26.52 56.22 6.85
CA PHE A 9 25.24 55.65 6.43
C PHE A 9 24.28 56.50 5.58
N SER A 10 24.07 56.08 4.34
CA SER A 10 22.71 55.91 3.83
C SER A 10 22.72 54.97 2.62
N PHE A 11 22.49 53.68 2.85
CA PHE A 11 22.00 52.80 1.79
C PHE A 11 20.49 53.08 1.70
N PRO A 12 19.98 53.73 0.64
CA PRO A 12 18.55 53.91 0.52
C PRO A 12 17.97 52.55 0.16
N TYR A 13 17.31 51.94 1.14
CA TYR A 13 16.32 50.89 0.98
C TYR A 13 16.70 49.82 -0.06
N CYS A 14 17.55 48.88 0.35
CA CYS A 14 17.17 47.49 0.12
C CYS A 14 15.78 47.36 0.76
N ILE A 15 14.73 47.58 -0.02
CA ILE A 15 13.40 47.07 0.30
C ILE A 15 13.62 45.56 0.31
N ILE A 16 14.04 45.05 1.46
CA ILE A 16 13.92 43.65 1.79
C ILE A 16 12.42 43.49 1.83
N ILE A 17 11.83 43.09 0.71
CA ILE A 17 10.48 42.57 0.69
C ILE A 17 10.59 41.30 1.52
N ILE A 18 10.44 41.44 2.83
CA ILE A 18 10.22 40.32 3.72
C ILE A 18 8.83 39.84 3.32
N ILE A 19 8.78 38.93 2.34
CA ILE A 19 7.58 38.16 2.08
C ILE A 19 7.43 37.28 3.32
N ILE A 20 6.75 37.82 4.33
CA ILE A 20 6.28 37.03 5.45
C ILE A 20 5.17 36.17 4.83
N PHE A 21 5.53 34.97 4.39
CA PHE A 21 4.53 33.94 4.16
C PHE A 21 3.93 33.63 5.53
N THR A 22 2.86 34.34 5.91
CA THR A 22 1.96 33.87 6.94
C THR A 22 1.29 32.64 6.37
N THR A 23 1.93 31.48 6.54
CA THR A 23 1.19 30.24 6.39
C THR A 23 0.22 30.23 7.56
N ASP A 24 -1.01 30.66 7.31
CA ASP A 24 -2.14 30.23 8.13
C ASP A 24 -2.16 28.71 8.05
N GLN A 25 -1.50 28.07 9.00
CA GLN A 25 -1.63 26.65 9.26
C GLN A 25 -2.98 26.43 9.95
N ASN A 26 -4.06 26.92 9.34
CA ASN A 26 -5.39 26.38 9.57
C ASN A 26 -5.61 25.25 8.55
N THR A 27 -4.64 24.34 8.48
CA THR A 27 -4.86 23.04 7.86
C THR A 27 -5.86 22.32 8.74
N THR A 28 -7.13 22.38 8.34
CA THR A 28 -8.17 21.45 8.78
C THR A 28 -7.54 20.06 8.75
N ALA A 29 -7.50 19.40 9.91
CA ALA A 29 -6.78 18.17 10.18
C ALA A 29 -6.70 17.28 8.95
N LYS A 30 -5.48 16.95 8.51
CA LYS A 30 -5.17 15.83 7.61
C LYS A 30 -6.10 14.70 8.04
N ALA A 31 -7.15 14.40 7.26
CA ALA A 31 -8.17 13.47 7.73
C ALA A 31 -7.46 12.16 8.06
N SER A 32 -7.36 11.89 9.36
CA SER A 32 -6.49 10.85 9.86
C SER A 32 -7.15 9.54 9.51
N CYS A 33 -6.56 8.82 8.56
CA CYS A 33 -7.05 7.52 8.15
C CYS A 33 -6.80 6.54 9.28
N ALA A 34 -7.83 6.31 10.09
CA ALA A 34 -7.77 5.34 11.16
C ALA A 34 -7.46 3.95 10.56
N PRO A 35 -6.48 3.22 11.12
CA PRO A 35 -6.22 1.84 10.70
C PRO A 35 -7.48 0.97 10.82
N LYS A 36 -7.60 -0.03 9.95
CA LYS A 36 -8.75 -0.93 9.87
C LYS A 36 -8.31 -2.38 10.01
N THR A 37 -9.21 -3.27 10.43
CA THR A 37 -8.96 -4.72 10.51
C THR A 37 -10.19 -5.47 10.02
N CYS A 38 -10.00 -6.68 9.47
CA CYS A 38 -11.11 -7.57 9.08
C CYS A 38 -11.67 -8.39 10.26
N SER A 39 -10.95 -8.42 11.38
CA SER A 39 -11.29 -9.14 12.62
C SER A 39 -10.66 -8.42 13.80
N PRO A 40 -11.21 -8.53 15.03
CA PRO A 40 -10.60 -7.97 16.24
C PRO A 40 -9.14 -8.41 16.47
N THR A 41 -8.78 -9.59 15.99
CA THR A 41 -7.41 -10.15 16.07
C THR A 41 -6.71 -10.22 14.71
N GLY A 42 -7.32 -9.65 13.67
CA GLY A 42 -6.79 -9.68 12.30
C GLY A 42 -5.66 -8.69 12.07
N LEU A 43 -5.00 -8.80 10.91
CA LEU A 43 -3.96 -7.86 10.53
C LEU A 43 -4.51 -6.44 10.38
N THR A 44 -3.72 -5.47 10.83
CA THR A 44 -4.04 -4.04 10.68
C THR A 44 -3.70 -3.58 9.28
N VAL A 45 -4.69 -3.00 8.58
CA VAL A 45 -4.61 -2.36 7.27
C VAL A 45 -4.56 -0.85 7.43
N ARG A 46 -3.55 -0.21 6.84
CA ARG A 46 -3.35 1.25 6.78
C ARG A 46 -2.69 1.61 5.45
N PHE A 47 -2.55 2.91 5.19
CA PHE A 47 -1.86 3.44 4.01
C PHE A 47 -0.51 2.74 3.78
N PRO A 48 -0.17 2.33 2.53
CA PRO A 48 -0.84 2.66 1.27
C PRO A 48 -2.03 1.76 0.90
N PHE A 49 -2.26 0.67 1.63
CA PHE A 49 -3.36 -0.26 1.40
C PHE A 49 -4.66 0.25 2.05
N ARG A 50 -5.81 -0.19 1.54
CA ARG A 50 -7.12 0.16 2.12
C ARG A 50 -8.08 -1.02 2.05
N LEU A 51 -9.01 -1.10 2.98
CA LEU A 51 -10.12 -2.05 2.87
C LEU A 51 -11.19 -1.47 1.93
N SER A 52 -11.68 -2.29 0.99
CA SER A 52 -12.89 -2.02 0.23
C SER A 52 -14.10 -2.32 1.11
N ASP A 53 -14.48 -1.37 1.95
CA ASP A 53 -15.75 -1.39 2.67
C ASP A 53 -16.75 -0.47 1.93
N ASP A 54 -18.00 -0.91 1.78
CA ASP A 54 -19.11 -0.11 1.26
C ASP A 54 -19.31 1.20 2.04
N ARG A 55 -18.91 1.23 3.33
CA ARG A 55 -18.94 2.45 4.16
C ARG A 55 -17.96 3.53 3.68
N ASP A 56 -16.87 3.16 3.02
CA ASP A 56 -15.88 4.11 2.48
C ASP A 56 -16.36 4.77 1.17
N LEU A 57 -17.39 4.21 0.51
CA LEU A 57 -18.08 4.85 -0.61
C LEU A 57 -18.94 6.05 -0.17
N ILE A 58 -19.29 6.14 1.12
CA ILE A 58 -19.94 7.31 1.74
C ILE A 58 -18.88 8.35 2.16
N GLN A 59 -17.63 7.93 2.42
CA GLN A 59 -16.47 8.77 2.75
C GLN A 59 -15.80 9.36 1.49
N ARG A 60 -16.54 9.59 0.41
CA ARG A 60 -16.01 10.03 -0.89
C ARG A 60 -15.42 11.45 -0.94
N SER A 61 -15.39 12.22 0.16
CA SER A 61 -15.06 13.64 0.09
C SER A 61 -13.94 14.18 0.98
N ARG A 62 -13.24 13.41 1.84
CA ARG A 62 -12.27 14.07 2.78
C ARG A 62 -10.85 13.50 2.94
N ALA A 63 -10.55 12.26 2.56
CA ALA A 63 -9.15 11.83 2.32
C ALA A 63 -9.11 10.48 1.60
N ARG A 64 -8.22 10.34 0.62
CA ARG A 64 -7.90 9.05 0.01
C ARG A 64 -7.08 8.23 1.03
N CYS A 65 -7.73 7.33 1.77
CA CYS A 65 -7.10 6.50 2.80
C CYS A 65 -6.30 5.29 2.27
N GLY A 66 -5.88 5.36 1.01
CA GLY A 66 -5.04 4.39 0.33
C GLY A 66 -4.86 4.79 -1.13
N TYR A 67 -3.97 4.10 -1.83
CA TYR A 67 -3.81 4.29 -3.27
C TYR A 67 -4.91 3.55 -4.05
N PRO A 68 -5.40 4.13 -5.16
CA PRO A 68 -6.24 3.40 -6.10
C PRO A 68 -5.51 2.15 -6.61
N GLY A 69 -6.18 1.00 -6.61
CA GLY A 69 -5.60 -0.29 -7.00
C GLY A 69 -4.92 -1.07 -5.86
N PHE A 70 -4.86 -0.51 -4.65
CA PHE A 70 -4.29 -1.15 -3.44
C PHE A 70 -5.37 -1.60 -2.45
N GLU A 71 -6.56 -1.87 -2.99
CA GLU A 71 -7.70 -2.35 -2.23
C GLU A 71 -7.52 -3.80 -1.78
N LEU A 72 -7.90 -4.06 -0.53
CA LEU A 72 -8.07 -5.39 0.04
C LEU A 72 -9.53 -5.57 0.42
N SER A 73 -10.07 -6.77 0.34
CA SER A 73 -11.41 -7.09 0.85
C SER A 73 -11.31 -7.93 2.13
N CYS A 74 -12.41 -8.05 2.87
CA CYS A 74 -12.48 -8.98 4.00
C CYS A 74 -13.23 -10.23 3.58
N ARG A 75 -12.69 -11.40 3.91
CA ARG A 75 -13.40 -12.66 3.75
C ARG A 75 -14.54 -12.77 4.76
N ASN A 76 -15.74 -13.13 4.30
CA ASN A 76 -16.90 -13.33 5.16
C ASN A 76 -16.61 -14.33 6.30
N ASN A 77 -17.17 -14.01 7.47
CA ASN A 77 -17.23 -14.78 8.70
C ASN A 77 -15.95 -14.86 9.58
N TYR A 78 -14.70 -14.90 9.10
CA TYR A 78 -13.54 -15.15 10.01
C TYR A 78 -12.14 -14.59 9.62
N GLY A 79 -12.03 -13.37 9.07
CA GLY A 79 -10.92 -12.50 9.51
C GLY A 79 -9.63 -12.41 8.69
N ASP A 80 -9.60 -12.90 7.46
CA ASP A 80 -8.47 -12.63 6.55
C ASP A 80 -8.75 -11.43 5.65
N ALA A 81 -7.75 -10.56 5.50
CA ALA A 81 -7.71 -9.59 4.41
C ALA A 81 -7.35 -10.31 3.11
N ILE A 82 -8.05 -10.00 2.03
CA ILE A 82 -7.95 -10.68 0.74
C ILE A 82 -7.43 -9.70 -0.30
N LEU A 83 -6.43 -10.15 -1.06
CA LEU A 83 -5.95 -9.48 -2.27
C LEU A 83 -6.52 -10.19 -3.49
N SER A 84 -7.27 -9.46 -4.32
CA SER A 84 -7.77 -9.97 -5.60
C SER A 84 -6.79 -9.63 -6.72
N LEU A 85 -6.29 -10.67 -7.39
CA LEU A 85 -5.43 -10.56 -8.57
C LEU A 85 -6.13 -11.19 -9.78
N PRO A 86 -5.65 -10.95 -11.02
CA PRO A 86 -6.12 -11.66 -12.21
C PRO A 86 -6.06 -13.18 -12.08
N SER A 87 -5.12 -13.71 -11.27
CA SER A 87 -4.97 -15.14 -10.98
C SER A 87 -5.79 -15.63 -9.78
N GLY A 88 -6.77 -14.83 -9.35
CA GLY A 88 -7.71 -15.16 -8.28
C GLY A 88 -7.40 -14.48 -6.95
N ASP A 89 -8.16 -14.88 -5.94
CA ASP A 89 -8.10 -14.28 -4.61
C ASP A 89 -7.07 -14.99 -3.72
N PHE A 90 -6.29 -14.19 -3.00
CA PHE A 90 -5.26 -14.65 -2.09
C PHE A 90 -5.42 -14.04 -0.70
N ALA A 91 -5.13 -14.83 0.33
CA ALA A 91 -5.15 -14.33 1.71
C ALA A 91 -3.85 -13.56 1.99
N VAL A 92 -3.97 -12.35 2.52
CA VAL A 92 -2.82 -11.55 2.94
C VAL A 92 -2.36 -12.05 4.31
N LYS A 93 -1.11 -12.51 4.39
CA LYS A 93 -0.52 -13.02 5.64
C LYS A 93 0.17 -11.93 6.44
N THR A 94 0.91 -11.05 5.77
CA THR A 94 1.72 -10.02 6.42
C THR A 94 1.82 -8.81 5.53
N ILE A 95 1.83 -7.62 6.14
CA ILE A 95 2.14 -6.36 5.47
C ILE A 95 3.36 -5.75 6.15
N ILE A 96 4.42 -5.53 5.38
CA ILE A 96 5.64 -4.85 5.81
C ILE A 96 5.53 -3.42 5.29
N TYR A 97 5.14 -2.49 6.16
CA TYR A 97 4.77 -1.13 5.79
C TYR A 97 5.98 -0.29 5.36
N GLU A 98 7.12 -0.50 5.99
CA GLU A 98 8.38 0.19 5.67
C GLU A 98 8.84 -0.13 4.25
N ALA A 99 8.63 -1.37 3.81
CA ALA A 99 8.96 -1.83 2.47
C ALA A 99 7.80 -1.72 1.47
N GLN A 100 6.59 -1.37 1.94
CA GLN A 100 5.35 -1.40 1.15
C GLN A 100 5.11 -2.72 0.42
N THR A 101 5.43 -3.84 1.08
CA THR A 101 5.24 -5.19 0.55
C THR A 101 4.23 -5.97 1.37
N LEU A 102 3.53 -6.90 0.73
CA LEU A 102 2.71 -7.89 1.43
C LEU A 102 3.08 -9.30 1.00
N THR A 103 2.84 -10.27 1.87
CA THR A 103 2.93 -11.70 1.57
C THR A 103 1.53 -12.28 1.43
N ILE A 104 1.38 -13.19 0.49
CA ILE A 104 0.11 -13.86 0.19
C ILE A 104 0.20 -15.37 0.39
N ASP A 105 -0.93 -15.97 0.68
CA ASP A 105 -1.13 -17.42 0.74
C ASP A 105 -2.36 -17.82 -0.08
N ASP A 106 -2.39 -19.07 -0.53
CA ASP A 106 -3.59 -19.62 -1.14
C ASP A 106 -4.59 -19.96 -0.05
N PRO A 107 -5.80 -19.42 -0.09
CA PRO A 107 -6.81 -19.76 0.90
C PRO A 107 -7.26 -21.22 0.85
N GLY A 108 -7.01 -21.92 -0.26
CA GLY A 108 -7.16 -23.38 -0.38
C GLY A 108 -5.98 -24.18 0.19
N GLN A 109 -5.01 -23.51 0.83
CA GLN A 109 -3.79 -24.08 1.41
C GLN A 109 -2.91 -24.85 0.43
N CYS A 110 -3.01 -24.57 -0.87
CA CYS A 110 -2.23 -25.24 -1.90
C CYS A 110 -1.71 -24.25 -2.95
N LEU A 111 -0.91 -23.28 -2.49
CA LEU A 111 -0.34 -22.26 -3.35
C LEU A 111 0.43 -22.83 -4.56
N PRO A 112 1.26 -23.88 -4.44
CA PRO A 112 1.92 -24.50 -5.60
C PRO A 112 0.94 -25.00 -6.67
N LYS A 113 -0.21 -25.56 -6.27
CA LYS A 113 -1.25 -26.01 -7.20
C LYS A 113 -1.84 -24.83 -7.96
N ARG A 114 -2.06 -23.68 -7.31
CA ARG A 114 -2.47 -22.47 -8.03
C ARG A 114 -1.43 -22.03 -9.04
N PHE A 115 -0.14 -22.02 -8.73
CA PHE A 115 0.87 -21.66 -9.73
C PHE A 115 0.96 -22.67 -10.89
N LEU A 116 0.61 -23.93 -10.65
CA LEU A 116 0.53 -24.98 -11.68
C LEU A 116 -0.71 -24.84 -12.58
N GLU A 117 -1.86 -24.61 -11.99
CA GLU A 117 -3.16 -24.63 -12.68
C GLU A 117 -3.58 -23.26 -13.20
N SER A 118 -3.13 -22.20 -12.54
CA SER A 118 -3.38 -20.81 -12.92
C SER A 118 -2.04 -20.14 -13.25
N ASN A 119 -1.95 -19.55 -14.45
CA ASN A 119 -0.83 -18.71 -14.81
C ASN A 119 -0.79 -17.52 -13.86
N PHE A 120 0.01 -17.60 -12.81
CA PHE A 120 0.14 -16.54 -11.82
C PHE A 120 0.56 -15.25 -12.50
N SER A 121 -0.27 -14.22 -12.35
CA SER A 121 -0.20 -12.97 -13.07
C SER A 121 -0.67 -11.86 -12.15
N VAL A 122 0.18 -10.85 -12.07
CA VAL A 122 -0.12 -9.54 -11.47
C VAL A 122 -0.29 -8.47 -12.56
N SER A 123 -0.33 -8.88 -13.84
CA SER A 123 -0.42 -7.96 -14.96
C SER A 123 -1.71 -7.15 -14.91
N GLY A 124 -1.63 -5.84 -15.16
CA GLY A 124 -2.77 -4.93 -15.05
C GLY A 124 -3.10 -4.51 -13.61
N THR A 125 -2.35 -4.96 -12.61
CA THR A 125 -2.44 -4.48 -11.22
C THR A 125 -1.22 -3.62 -10.87
N PRO A 126 -1.27 -2.79 -9.81
CA PRO A 126 -0.09 -2.06 -9.35
C PRO A 126 0.93 -2.94 -8.62
N PHE A 127 0.62 -4.22 -8.39
CA PHE A 127 1.48 -5.14 -7.68
C PHE A 127 2.56 -5.73 -8.59
N ARG A 128 3.73 -5.99 -7.99
CA ARG A 128 4.83 -6.70 -8.64
C ARG A 128 5.21 -7.89 -7.79
N ALA A 129 5.29 -9.06 -8.41
CA ALA A 129 5.78 -10.26 -7.75
C ALA A 129 7.29 -10.09 -7.48
N ARG A 130 7.70 -10.18 -6.21
CA ARG A 130 9.11 -10.13 -5.87
C ARG A 130 9.74 -11.47 -6.20
N ASN A 131 10.73 -11.46 -7.10
CA ASN A 131 11.58 -12.58 -7.54
C ASN A 131 11.09 -13.96 -7.10
N LEU A 132 10.07 -14.45 -7.81
CA LEU A 132 9.77 -15.85 -7.91
C LEU A 132 11.02 -16.50 -8.55
N GLY A 133 11.90 -17.09 -7.75
CA GLY A 133 13.06 -17.82 -8.28
C GLY A 133 12.61 -18.88 -9.28
N SER A 134 13.55 -19.48 -10.01
CA SER A 134 13.21 -20.58 -10.92
C SER A 134 12.73 -21.79 -10.11
N PHE A 135 11.45 -22.12 -10.23
CA PHE A 135 10.86 -23.33 -9.65
C PHE A 135 10.37 -24.27 -10.75
N THR A 136 10.45 -25.57 -10.48
CA THR A 136 9.83 -26.61 -11.29
C THR A 136 8.74 -27.24 -10.45
N PHE A 137 7.50 -27.17 -10.91
CA PHE A 137 6.39 -27.85 -10.26
C PHE A 137 6.11 -29.17 -10.97
N LEU A 138 5.91 -30.24 -10.20
CA LEU A 138 5.62 -31.58 -10.72
C LEU A 138 4.15 -31.91 -10.50
N ASN A 139 3.45 -32.30 -11.56
CA ASN A 139 2.10 -32.83 -11.47
C ASN A 139 2.19 -34.35 -11.20
N CYS A 140 1.86 -34.75 -9.98
CA CYS A 140 1.87 -36.14 -9.54
C CYS A 140 0.48 -36.80 -9.67
N SER A 141 -0.24 -36.57 -10.77
CA SER A 141 -1.48 -37.30 -11.04
C SER A 141 -1.18 -38.81 -11.01
N SER A 142 -1.77 -39.53 -10.05
CA SER A 142 -1.57 -40.97 -9.92
C SER A 142 -2.10 -41.66 -11.17
N ALA A 143 -1.23 -42.31 -11.93
CA ALA A 143 -1.69 -43.25 -12.94
C ALA A 143 -2.54 -44.33 -12.23
N PRO A 144 -3.72 -44.70 -12.74
CA PRO A 144 -4.50 -45.76 -12.14
C PRO A 144 -3.64 -47.03 -12.09
N LYS A 145 -3.37 -47.52 -10.88
CA LYS A 145 -2.73 -48.82 -10.71
C LYS A 145 -3.69 -49.86 -11.28
N LYS A 146 -3.35 -50.49 -12.41
CA LYS A 146 -3.99 -51.76 -12.78
C LYS A 146 -3.66 -52.76 -11.69
N SER A 147 -4.63 -53.07 -10.83
CA SER A 147 -4.54 -54.24 -9.97
C SER A 147 -4.52 -55.46 -10.88
N ARG A 148 -3.44 -56.22 -10.81
CA ARG A 148 -3.32 -57.55 -11.41
C ARG A 148 -4.02 -58.57 -10.53
#